data_AF-A0A416FDX9-F1
#
_entry.id   AF-A0A416FDX9-F1
#
_cell.length_a   1.000
_cell.length_b   1.000
_cell.length_c   1.000
_cell.angle_alpha   90.00
_cell.angle_beta   90.00
_cell.angle_gamma   90.00
#
_symmetry.space_group_name_H-M   'P 1'
#
loop_
_entity.id
_entity.type
_entity.pdbx_description
1 polymer ?
#
loop_
_entity_poly.entity_id
_entity_poly.type
_entity_poly.pdbx_seq_one_letter_code
_entity_poly.pdbx_strand_id
1 'polypeptide(L)'
;MTKTETDIISLYKTYGNVTAVMKNSKYSRFRITKILASNGYVLSDVHAQILKLRENEKSVEEIAKKIGYSPKVIQSYLPMVRPVYGEQLSINAKRIVKCRANHKEMKE
;
A
#
# COMPACT_ATOMS: atom_id res chain seq x y z
N MET A 1 -14.49 -3.43 4.34
CA MET A 1 -13.41 -4.12 3.61
C MET A 1 -13.84 -4.36 2.18
N THR A 2 -12.94 -4.20 1.23
CA THR A 2 -13.18 -4.50 -0.20
C THR A 2 -13.06 -6.00 -0.47
N LYS A 3 -13.71 -6.50 -1.54
CA LYS A 3 -13.63 -7.93 -1.94
C LYS A 3 -12.18 -8.43 -2.12
N THR A 4 -11.29 -7.56 -2.59
CA THR A 4 -9.87 -7.92 -2.73
C THR A 4 -9.17 -8.09 -1.39
N GLU A 5 -9.52 -7.31 -0.37
CA GLU A 5 -8.93 -7.43 0.96
C GLU A 5 -9.39 -8.73 1.62
N THR A 6 -10.67 -9.06 1.52
CA THR A 6 -11.21 -10.32 2.06
C THR A 6 -10.56 -11.55 1.40
N ASP A 7 -10.36 -11.52 0.08
CA ASP A 7 -9.70 -12.61 -0.66
C ASP A 7 -8.24 -12.79 -0.22
N ILE A 8 -7.49 -11.71 -0.04
CA ILE A 8 -6.07 -11.78 0.37
C ILE A 8 -5.96 -12.28 1.82
N ILE A 9 -6.84 -11.80 2.71
CA ILE A 9 -6.84 -12.23 4.12
C ILE A 9 -7.21 -13.71 4.23
N SER A 10 -8.19 -14.19 3.48
CA SER A 10 -8.56 -15.61 3.50
C SER A 10 -7.42 -16.50 3.00
N LEU A 11 -6.79 -16.15 1.87
CA LEU A 11 -5.62 -16.86 1.35
C LEU A 11 -4.46 -16.85 2.34
N TYR A 12 -4.21 -15.73 3.02
CA TYR A 12 -3.15 -15.64 4.01
C TYR A 12 -3.43 -16.53 5.24
N LYS A 13 -4.68 -16.61 5.70
CA LYS A 13 -5.07 -17.54 6.77
C LYS A 13 -4.89 -19.00 6.36
N THR A 14 -5.10 -19.35 5.09
CA THR A 14 -4.93 -20.72 4.58
C THR A 14 -3.46 -21.10 4.42
N TYR A 15 -2.63 -20.23 3.84
CA TYR A 15 -1.23 -20.57 3.48
C TYR A 15 -0.19 -20.13 4.51
N GLY A 16 -0.53 -19.21 5.41
CA GLY A 16 0.32 -18.71 6.49
C GLY A 16 1.52 -17.82 6.08
N ASN A 17 1.81 -17.67 4.78
CA ASN A 17 2.95 -16.87 4.32
C ASN A 17 2.67 -16.10 3.03
N VAL A 18 3.29 -14.91 2.89
CA VAL A 18 3.07 -13.99 1.77
C VAL A 18 3.51 -14.58 0.42
N THR A 19 4.58 -15.38 0.40
CA THR A 19 5.10 -16.00 -0.82
C THR A 19 4.13 -17.02 -1.41
N ALA A 20 3.51 -17.83 -0.55
CA ALA A 20 2.49 -18.80 -0.95
C ALA A 20 1.22 -18.10 -1.42
N VAL A 21 0.78 -17.03 -0.74
CA VAL A 21 -0.35 -16.21 -1.23
C VAL A 21 -0.05 -15.61 -2.60
N MET A 22 1.17 -15.15 -2.84
CA MET A 22 1.57 -14.60 -4.15
C MET A 22 1.56 -15.68 -5.24
N LYS A 23 2.01 -16.91 -4.95
CA LYS A 23 1.98 -18.03 -5.92
C LYS A 23 0.56 -18.48 -6.26
N ASN A 24 -0.35 -18.40 -5.29
CA ASN A 24 -1.74 -18.86 -5.41
C ASN A 24 -2.74 -17.71 -5.69
N SER A 25 -2.25 -16.50 -5.98
CA SER A 25 -3.10 -15.37 -6.30
C SER A 25 -2.55 -14.56 -7.47
N LYS A 26 -3.42 -13.72 -8.04
CA LYS A 26 -3.05 -12.77 -9.09
C LYS A 26 -2.49 -11.45 -8.55
N TYR A 27 -2.19 -11.37 -7.25
CA TYR A 27 -1.81 -10.12 -6.61
C TYR A 27 -0.30 -10.00 -6.44
N SER A 28 0.23 -8.79 -6.64
CA SER A 28 1.64 -8.52 -6.42
C SER A 28 1.99 -8.55 -4.93
N ARG A 29 3.25 -8.91 -4.63
CA ARG A 29 3.78 -8.92 -3.24
C ARG A 29 3.48 -7.62 -2.50
N PHE A 30 3.75 -6.48 -3.14
CA PHE A 30 3.49 -5.15 -2.56
C PHE A 30 2.01 -4.97 -2.16
N ARG A 31 1.08 -5.38 -3.02
CA ARG A 31 -0.36 -5.26 -2.75
C ARG A 31 -0.79 -6.16 -1.60
N ILE A 32 -0.29 -7.40 -1.56
CA ILE A 32 -0.56 -8.36 -0.49
C ILE A 32 -0.03 -7.83 0.84
N THR A 33 1.27 -7.49 0.90
CA THR A 33 1.92 -6.96 2.12
C THR A 33 1.18 -5.75 2.66
N LYS A 34 0.83 -4.80 1.79
CA LYS A 34 0.20 -3.55 2.20
C LYS A 34 -1.22 -3.76 2.73
N ILE A 35 -1.98 -4.65 2.11
CA ILE A 35 -3.32 -5.02 2.60
C ILE A 35 -3.22 -5.71 3.95
N LEU A 36 -2.32 -6.68 4.09
CA LEU A 36 -2.12 -7.38 5.37
C LEU A 36 -1.69 -6.42 6.48
N ALA A 37 -0.70 -5.55 6.21
CA ALA A 37 -0.26 -4.51 7.15
C ALA A 37 -1.40 -3.56 7.55
N SER A 38 -2.23 -3.14 6.58
CA SER A 38 -3.39 -2.27 6.85
C SER A 38 -4.47 -2.94 7.70
N ASN A 39 -4.51 -4.27 7.74
CA ASN A 39 -5.45 -5.05 8.54
C ASN A 39 -4.81 -5.55 9.86
N GLY A 40 -3.64 -5.02 10.24
CA GLY A 40 -3.00 -5.32 11.53
C GLY A 40 -2.15 -6.60 11.54
N TYR A 41 -1.92 -7.24 10.39
CA TYR A 41 -1.07 -8.44 10.34
C TYR A 41 0.42 -8.06 10.39
N VAL A 42 1.12 -8.59 11.38
CA VAL A 42 2.58 -8.52 11.47
C VAL A 42 3.17 -9.68 10.69
N LEU A 43 4.05 -9.38 9.73
CA LEU A 43 4.50 -10.34 8.72
C LEU A 43 5.89 -10.90 8.99
N SER A 44 6.69 -10.16 9.76
CA SER A 44 8.06 -10.51 10.16
C SER A 44 8.52 -9.61 11.30
N ASP A 45 9.62 -9.97 11.95
CA ASP A 45 10.23 -9.15 12.99
C ASP A 45 10.67 -7.77 12.46
N VAL A 46 11.16 -7.73 11.22
CA VAL A 46 11.49 -6.48 10.52
C VAL A 46 10.24 -5.62 10.35
N HIS A 47 9.11 -6.23 9.98
CA HIS A 47 7.84 -5.50 9.86
C HIS A 47 7.44 -4.90 11.22
N ALA A 48 7.55 -5.65 12.30
CA ALA A 48 7.29 -5.14 13.65
C ALA A 48 8.20 -3.95 14.02
N GLN A 49 9.49 -4.02 13.66
CA GLN A 49 10.43 -2.90 13.88
C GLN A 49 10.04 -1.66 13.07
N ILE A 50 9.62 -1.83 11.80
CA ILE A 50 9.14 -0.71 10.96
C ILE A 50 7.95 -0.02 11.60
N LEU A 51 6.97 -0.79 12.09
CA LEU A 51 5.77 -0.24 12.74
C LEU A 51 6.13 0.54 14.01
N LYS A 52 6.98 -0.02 14.89
CA LYS A 52 7.46 0.67 16.09
C LYS A 52 8.21 1.97 15.77
N LEU A 53 9.05 1.97 14.74
CA LEU A 53 9.77 3.19 14.35
C LEU A 53 8.83 4.25 13.77
N ARG A 54 7.75 3.82 13.10
CA ARG A 54 6.73 4.72 12.57
C ARG A 54 5.87 5.35 13.67
N GLU A 55 5.58 4.62 14.75
CA GLU A 55 4.90 5.16 15.94
C GLU A 55 5.71 6.28 16.60
N ASN A 56 7.04 6.21 16.54
CA ASN A 56 7.94 7.26 17.01
C ASN A 56 8.10 8.43 16.01
N GLU A 57 7.10 8.66 15.16
CA GLU A 57 7.02 9.74 14.15
C GLU A 57 8.17 9.84 13.14
N LYS A 58 8.96 8.78 12.97
CA LYS A 58 10.08 8.81 12.01
C LYS A 58 9.59 8.82 10.57
N SER A 59 10.28 9.59 9.74
CA SER A 59 10.06 9.60 8.29
C SER A 59 10.41 8.25 7.65
N VAL A 60 9.88 7.99 6.45
CA VAL A 60 10.15 6.72 5.73
C VAL A 60 11.64 6.61 5.41
N GLU A 61 12.28 7.73 5.12
CA GLU A 61 13.68 7.87 4.77
C GLU A 61 14.59 7.57 5.97
N GLU A 62 14.24 8.04 7.16
CA GLU A 62 14.98 7.73 8.39
C GLU A 62 14.84 6.26 8.79
N ILE A 63 13.64 5.70 8.65
CA ILE A 63 13.39 4.27 8.89
C ILE A 63 14.22 3.43 7.90
N ALA A 64 14.23 3.81 6.62
CA ALA A 64 15.03 3.16 5.59
C ALA A 64 16.52 3.16 5.95
N LYS A 65 17.07 4.32 6.35
CA LYS A 65 18.47 4.44 6.81
C LYS A 65 18.77 3.56 8.02
N LYS A 66 17.85 3.48 8.98
CA LYS A 66 18.06 2.72 10.23
C LYS A 66 18.02 1.21 10.03
N ILE A 67 17.12 0.71 9.17
CA ILE A 67 16.94 -0.74 8.95
C ILE A 67 17.82 -1.24 7.79
N GLY A 68 18.25 -0.36 6.89
CA GLY A 68 19.08 -0.71 5.73
C GLY A 68 18.28 -1.22 4.51
N TYR A 69 16.97 -0.94 4.45
CA TYR A 69 16.14 -1.23 3.27
C TYR A 69 15.84 0.02 2.47
N SER A 70 15.43 -0.16 1.21
CA SER A 70 15.00 0.98 0.39
C SER A 70 13.68 1.57 0.90
N PRO A 71 13.46 2.89 0.73
CA PRO A 71 12.22 3.56 1.15
C PRO A 71 10.96 2.91 0.58
N LYS A 72 11.03 2.39 -0.65
CA LYS A 72 9.93 1.71 -1.33
C LYS A 72 9.52 0.41 -0.62
N VAL A 73 10.49 -0.33 -0.06
CA VAL A 73 10.22 -1.54 0.72
C VAL A 73 9.55 -1.16 2.04
N ILE A 74 10.07 -0.15 2.75
CA ILE A 74 9.47 0.35 4.00
C ILE A 74 8.02 0.77 3.76
N GLN A 75 7.75 1.53 2.69
CA GLN A 75 6.41 2.01 2.34
C GLN A 75 5.40 0.89 2.03
N SER A 76 5.87 -0.31 1.71
CA SER A 76 5.02 -1.49 1.49
C SER A 76 4.51 -2.12 2.78
N TYR A 77 5.29 -2.00 3.86
CA TYR A 77 4.97 -2.48 5.20
C TYR A 77 4.14 -1.46 5.99
N LEU A 78 4.08 -0.20 5.55
CA LEU A 78 3.22 0.78 6.19
C LEU A 78 1.75 0.60 5.81
N PRO A 79 0.81 0.77 6.77
CA PRO A 79 -0.62 0.79 6.51
C PRO A 79 -0.99 1.74 5.37
N MET A 80 -1.99 1.35 4.58
CA MET A 80 -2.49 2.15 3.49
C MET A 80 -3.30 3.33 4.02
N VAL A 81 -2.83 4.55 3.77
CA VAL A 81 -3.64 5.75 3.92
C VAL A 81 -4.40 5.95 2.60
N ARG A 82 -5.71 5.66 2.59
CA ARG A 82 -6.56 5.96 1.44
C ARG A 82 -7.03 7.42 1.56
N PRO A 83 -6.73 8.29 0.58
CA PRO A 83 -7.37 9.60 0.55
C PRO A 83 -8.87 9.42 0.29
N VAL A 84 -9.69 10.33 0.83
CA VAL A 84 -11.12 10.37 0.51
C VAL A 84 -11.26 10.66 -0.97
N TYR A 85 -12.03 9.81 -1.66
CA TYR A 85 -12.23 9.93 -3.10
C TYR A 85 -12.95 11.25 -3.40
N GLY A 86 -12.39 12.06 -4.30
CA GLY A 86 -12.96 13.35 -4.70
C GLY A 86 -12.49 14.57 -3.87
N GLU A 87 -12.02 14.38 -2.64
CA GLU A 87 -11.58 15.50 -1.79
C GLU A 87 -10.11 15.85 -2.00
N GLN A 88 -9.24 14.83 -2.03
CA GLN A 88 -7.79 15.00 -2.16
C GLN A 88 -7.30 14.43 -3.49
N LEU A 89 -7.58 15.15 -4.57
CA LEU A 89 -7.07 14.80 -5.90
C LEU A 89 -5.54 14.85 -5.90
N SER A 90 -4.91 13.72 -6.25
CA SER A 90 -3.47 13.67 -6.48
C SER A 90 -3.08 14.63 -7.61
N ILE A 91 -1.81 15.05 -7.65
CA ILE A 91 -1.28 15.90 -8.74
C ILE A 91 -1.60 15.28 -10.11
N ASN A 92 -1.49 13.96 -10.24
CA ASN A 92 -1.81 13.26 -11.47
C ASN A 92 -3.32 13.29 -11.78
N ALA A 93 -4.18 13.10 -10.77
CA ALA A 93 -5.62 13.19 -10.95
C ALA A 93 -6.05 14.58 -11.41
N LYS A 94 -5.45 15.65 -10.85
CA LYS A 94 -5.66 17.04 -11.30
C LYS A 94 -5.28 17.22 -12.78
N ARG A 95 -4.13 16.66 -13.20
CA ARG A 95 -3.68 16.70 -14.60
C ARG A 95 -4.65 15.99 -15.55
N ILE A 96 -5.14 14.81 -15.17
CA ILE A 96 -6.10 14.03 -15.97
C ILE A 96 -7.42 14.79 -16.12
N VAL A 97 -7.95 15.37 -15.04
CA VAL A 97 -9.18 16.18 -15.07
C VAL A 97 -9.04 17.35 -16.03
N LYS A 98 -7.93 18.10 -15.95
CA LYS A 98 -7.64 19.21 -16.86
C LYS A 98 -7.58 18.76 -18.32
N CYS A 99 -6.86 17.67 -18.60
CA CYS A 99 -6.75 17.13 -19.96
C CYS A 99 -8.11 16.72 -20.53
N ARG A 100 -8.95 16.06 -19.73
CA ARG A 100 -10.31 15.66 -20.13
C ARG A 100 -11.23 16.85 -20.39
N ALA A 101 -11.11 17.92 -19.59
CA ALA A 101 -11.86 19.15 -19.80
C ALA A 101 -11.52 19.79 -21.15
N ASN A 102 -10.22 19.97 -21.43
CA ASN A 102 -9.75 20.52 -22.71
C ASN A 102 -10.22 19.68 -23.91
N HIS A 103 -10.18 18.35 -23.80
CA HIS A 103 -10.66 17.46 -24.88
C HIS A 103 -12.17 17.52 -25.13
N LYS A 104 -12.94 17.97 -24.14
CA LYS A 104 -14.39 18.12 -24.24
C LYS A 104 -14.73 19.45 -24.92
N GLU A 105 -14.04 20.53 -24.54
CA GLU A 105 -14.13 21.85 -25.18
C GLU A 105 -13.67 21.85 -26.65
N MET A 106 -12.69 21.02 -27.03
CA MET A 106 -12.27 20.89 -28.43
C MET A 106 -13.23 20.10 -29.33
N LYS A 107 -14.23 19.43 -28.75
CA LYS A 107 -15.21 18.60 -29.47
C LYS A 107 -16.58 19.28 -29.61
N GLU A 108 -16.80 20.37 -28.88
CA GLU A 108 -17.96 21.26 -29.00
C GLU A 108 -17.60 22.44 -29.91
#